data_AF-A0A6G0KNU7-F1
#
_entry.id   AF-A0A6G0KNU7-F1
#
_cell.length_a   1.000
_cell.length_b   1.000
_cell.length_c   1.000
_cell.angle_alpha   90.00
_cell.angle_beta   90.00
_cell.angle_gamma   90.00
#
_symmetry.space_group_name_H-M   'P 1'
#
loop_
_entity.id
_entity.type
_entity.pdbx_description
1 polymer ?
#
loop_
_entity_poly.entity_id
_entity_poly.type
_entity_poly.pdbx_seq_one_letter_code
_entity_poly.pdbx_strand_id
1 'polypeptide(L)'
;MKFLHPVLIAVVALIFQTSEAFTVGSATGLAVGTTGGGSTTPVYPTTTAQLVAYLKDSVPRVIVLNKTFDFRGTEGTTTEAGCRPDYTRACIA
;
A
#
# COMPACT_ATOMS: atom_id res chain seq x y z
N MET A 1 -46.65 5.89 39.19
CA MET A 1 -45.83 6.77 40.06
C MET A 1 -44.49 6.06 40.27
N LYS A 2 -43.52 6.25 39.39
CA LYS A 2 -42.47 7.29 39.43
C LYS A 2 -41.40 7.01 40.51
N PHE A 3 -40.40 6.22 40.14
CA PHE A 3 -38.99 6.29 40.58
C PHE A 3 -38.17 5.61 39.45
N LEU A 4 -37.70 6.34 38.43
CA LEU A 4 -36.42 7.06 38.39
C LEU A 4 -35.18 6.11 38.50
N HIS A 5 -34.72 5.60 37.35
CA HIS A 5 -33.32 5.43 36.86
C HIS A 5 -32.15 5.38 37.88
N PRO A 6 -31.12 4.52 37.68
CA PRO A 6 -30.41 4.49 36.41
C PRO A 6 -29.98 3.12 35.85
N VAL A 7 -30.04 3.08 34.53
CA VAL A 7 -29.27 2.27 33.60
C VAL A 7 -27.79 2.26 34.00
N LEU A 8 -27.23 1.10 34.31
CA LEU A 8 -25.77 0.90 34.40
C LEU A 8 -25.36 -0.18 33.41
N ILE A 9 -25.38 0.17 32.13
CA ILE A 9 -24.75 -0.59 31.06
C ILE A 9 -23.26 -0.26 31.10
N ALA A 10 -22.46 -1.10 31.74
CA ALA A 10 -21.01 -1.04 31.67
C ALA A 10 -20.53 -1.81 30.44
N VAL A 11 -20.55 -1.18 29.26
CA VAL A 11 -19.81 -1.67 28.09
C VAL A 11 -18.38 -1.13 28.20
N VAL A 12 -17.48 -1.94 28.74
CA VAL A 12 -16.04 -1.68 28.60
C VAL A 12 -15.66 -2.14 27.19
N ALA A 13 -15.61 -1.20 26.26
CA ALA A 13 -14.99 -1.43 24.97
C ALA A 13 -13.48 -1.58 25.19
N LEU A 14 -12.96 -2.82 25.10
CA LEU A 14 -11.52 -3.03 24.93
C LEU A 14 -11.12 -2.38 23.61
N ILE A 15 -10.47 -1.23 23.70
CA ILE A 15 -9.77 -0.63 22.57
C ILE A 15 -8.52 -1.47 22.38
N PHE A 16 -8.60 -2.53 21.57
CA PHE A 16 -7.42 -3.24 21.10
C PHE A 16 -6.62 -2.25 20.23
N GLN A 17 -5.59 -1.64 20.81
CA GLN A 17 -4.58 -0.94 20.02
C GLN A 17 -3.85 -2.03 19.22
N THR A 18 -4.18 -2.19 17.94
CA THR A 18 -3.34 -2.97 17.04
C THR A 18 -2.03 -2.22 16.92
N SER A 19 -0.98 -2.72 17.56
CA SER A 19 0.36 -2.22 17.36
C SER A 19 0.74 -2.58 15.92
N GLU A 20 0.50 -1.66 14.99
CA GLU A 20 1.00 -1.79 13.62
C GLU A 20 2.53 -1.89 13.71
N ALA A 21 3.13 -2.91 13.09
CA ALA A 21 4.58 -3.13 13.12
C ALA A 21 5.38 -2.06 12.35
N PHE A 22 4.71 -1.01 11.84
CA PHE A 22 5.25 -0.01 10.93
C PHE A 22 4.90 1.40 11.42
N THR A 23 5.90 2.27 11.52
CA THR A 23 5.68 3.70 11.72
C THR A 23 5.52 4.36 10.35
N VAL A 24 4.34 4.88 10.06
CA VAL A 24 4.07 5.68 8.85
C VAL A 24 3.95 7.15 9.26
N GLY A 25 4.80 8.00 8.68
CA GLY A 25 4.75 9.45 8.89
C GLY A 25 3.58 10.11 8.15
N SER A 26 3.38 11.41 8.38
CA SER A 26 2.38 12.20 7.63
C SER A 26 3.00 12.85 6.40
N ALA A 27 2.27 12.86 5.28
CA ALA A 27 2.67 13.56 4.07
C ALA A 27 2.67 15.09 4.30
N THR A 28 3.64 15.78 3.70
CA THR A 28 3.81 17.25 3.77
C THR A 28 3.57 17.91 2.40
N GLY A 29 3.50 19.25 2.36
CA GLY A 29 3.31 20.01 1.12
C GLY A 29 1.91 19.85 0.50
N LEU A 30 1.84 19.77 -0.84
CA LEU A 30 0.58 19.69 -1.57
C LEU A 30 -0.25 18.44 -1.28
N ALA A 31 0.39 17.37 -0.79
CA ALA A 31 -0.24 16.08 -0.51
C ALA A 31 -0.58 15.88 0.98
N VAL A 32 -0.58 16.95 1.79
CA VAL A 32 -1.05 16.90 3.18
C VAL A 32 -2.48 16.35 3.24
N GLY A 33 -2.71 15.43 4.18
CA GLY A 33 -4.03 14.81 4.38
C GLY A 33 -4.30 13.56 3.53
N THR A 34 -3.34 13.12 2.72
CA THR A 34 -3.44 11.81 2.04
C THR A 34 -3.47 10.66 3.04
N THR A 35 -4.39 9.71 2.84
CA THR A 35 -4.59 8.56 3.75
C THR A 35 -4.10 7.24 3.17
N GLY A 36 -3.98 7.13 1.84
CA GLY A 36 -3.68 5.85 1.17
C GLY A 36 -4.68 4.77 1.57
N GLY A 37 -4.17 3.62 2.05
CA GLY A 37 -4.99 2.54 2.63
C GLY A 37 -5.58 2.83 4.02
N GLY A 38 -5.22 3.94 4.66
CA GLY A 38 -5.70 4.30 5.99
C GLY A 38 -5.34 3.24 7.03
N SER A 39 -6.31 2.86 7.86
CA SER A 39 -6.16 1.85 8.92
C SER A 39 -6.65 0.46 8.49
N THR A 40 -6.66 0.16 7.19
CA THR A 40 -7.03 -1.19 6.71
C THR A 40 -6.01 -2.22 7.17
N THR A 41 -6.46 -3.42 7.51
CA THR A 41 -5.58 -4.53 7.88
C THR A 41 -4.54 -4.80 6.79
N PRO A 42 -3.24 -4.90 7.14
CA PRO A 42 -2.19 -5.20 6.18
C PRO A 42 -2.41 -6.52 5.43
N VAL A 43 -2.15 -6.51 4.12
CA VAL A 43 -2.11 -7.71 3.28
C VAL A 43 -0.69 -8.01 2.82
N TYR A 44 -0.38 -9.31 2.68
CA TYR A 44 0.95 -9.81 2.35
C TYR A 44 0.88 -10.64 1.07
N PRO A 45 1.02 -10.03 -0.12
CA PRO A 45 1.00 -10.78 -1.37
C PRO A 45 2.10 -11.85 -1.36
N THR A 46 1.81 -13.02 -1.92
CA THR A 46 2.77 -14.12 -2.02
C THR A 46 3.33 -14.30 -3.43
N THR A 47 2.66 -13.75 -4.44
CA THR A 47 3.01 -13.83 -5.86
C THR A 47 2.93 -12.46 -6.55
N THR A 48 3.62 -12.31 -7.68
CA THR A 48 3.53 -11.10 -8.54
C THR A 48 2.10 -10.84 -9.02
N ALA A 49 1.35 -11.89 -9.36
CA ALA A 49 -0.05 -11.77 -9.76
C ALA A 49 -0.95 -11.22 -8.63
N GLN A 50 -0.76 -11.68 -7.39
CA GLN A 50 -1.50 -11.12 -6.24
C GLN A 50 -1.13 -9.66 -5.97
N LEU A 51 0.16 -9.32 -6.06
CA LEU A 51 0.59 -7.93 -5.92
C LEU A 51 -0.09 -7.03 -6.96
N VAL A 52 -0.10 -7.46 -8.23
CA VAL A 52 -0.79 -6.74 -9.31
C VAL A 52 -2.28 -6.63 -9.04
N ALA A 53 -2.92 -7.70 -8.57
CA ALA A 53 -4.35 -7.68 -8.26
C ALA A 53 -4.69 -6.67 -7.15
N TYR A 54 -3.93 -6.67 -6.05
CA TYR A 54 -4.14 -5.74 -4.95
C TYR A 54 -3.89 -4.28 -5.33
N LEU A 55 -2.91 -4.01 -6.21
CA LEU A 55 -2.61 -2.65 -6.67
C LEU A 55 -3.65 -2.09 -7.64
N LYS A 56 -4.41 -2.95 -8.33
CA LYS A 56 -5.37 -2.54 -9.38
C LYS A 56 -6.80 -2.44 -8.91
N ASP A 57 -7.13 -2.95 -7.73
CA ASP A 57 -8.50 -2.86 -7.25
C ASP A 57 -8.83 -1.47 -6.68
N SER A 58 -10.12 -1.20 -6.53
CA SER A 58 -10.63 0.06 -6.02
C SER A 58 -10.86 0.03 -4.50
N VAL A 59 -10.25 -0.92 -3.79
CA VAL A 59 -10.40 -1.08 -2.34
C VAL A 59 -9.20 -0.43 -1.66
N PRO A 60 -9.39 0.39 -0.60
CA PRO A 60 -8.26 0.87 0.20
C PRO A 60 -7.46 -0.32 0.77
N ARG A 61 -6.13 -0.31 0.58
CA ARG A 61 -5.24 -1.37 1.07
C ARG A 61 -3.94 -0.83 1.65
N VAL A 62 -3.47 -1.51 2.70
CA VAL A 62 -2.09 -1.46 3.18
C VAL A 62 -1.38 -2.73 2.70
N ILE A 63 -0.51 -2.62 1.69
CA ILE A 63 0.17 -3.75 1.07
C ILE A 63 1.61 -3.79 1.58
N VAL A 64 1.98 -4.86 2.28
CA VAL A 64 3.32 -5.00 2.86
C VAL A 64 4.18 -5.91 1.97
N LEU A 65 5.30 -5.37 1.48
CA LEU A 65 6.29 -6.12 0.72
C LEU A 65 7.37 -6.64 1.67
N ASN A 66 7.32 -7.92 2.00
CA ASN A 66 8.29 -8.58 2.89
C ASN A 66 9.24 -9.54 2.16
N LYS A 67 9.24 -9.51 0.82
CA LYS A 67 10.07 -10.34 -0.05
C LYS A 67 10.27 -9.67 -1.40
N THR A 68 11.20 -10.20 -2.19
CA THR A 68 11.40 -9.78 -3.59
C THR A 68 10.27 -10.30 -4.48
N PHE A 69 9.70 -9.41 -5.29
CA PHE A 69 8.80 -9.75 -6.39
C PHE A 69 9.56 -9.51 -7.71
N ASP A 70 10.03 -10.58 -8.34
CA ASP A 70 10.76 -10.49 -9.60
C ASP A 70 9.79 -10.50 -10.79
N PHE A 71 9.69 -9.36 -11.49
CA PHE A 71 8.89 -9.20 -12.71
C PHE A 71 9.73 -9.39 -13.99
N ARG A 72 11.06 -9.61 -13.89
CA ARG A 72 11.88 -9.77 -15.10
C ARG A 72 11.49 -11.05 -15.81
N GLY A 73 11.30 -10.96 -17.13
CA GLY A 73 10.91 -12.09 -17.96
C GLY A 73 9.45 -12.52 -17.82
N THR A 74 8.63 -11.90 -16.96
CA THR A 74 7.20 -12.25 -16.84
C THR A 74 6.38 -11.82 -18.05
N GLU A 75 6.89 -10.85 -18.81
CA GLU A 75 6.26 -10.33 -20.04
C GLU A 75 7.04 -10.72 -21.30
N GLY A 76 8.03 -11.63 -21.18
CA GLY A 76 8.89 -12.04 -22.28
C GLY A 76 9.97 -11.01 -22.65
N THR A 77 10.48 -11.12 -23.88
CA THR A 77 11.49 -10.22 -24.44
C THR A 77 11.11 -9.84 -25.88
N THR A 78 11.42 -8.61 -26.26
CA THR A 78 11.20 -8.10 -27.63
C THR A 78 12.46 -7.40 -28.12
N THR A 79 12.80 -7.57 -29.39
CA THR A 79 13.88 -6.82 -30.07
C THR A 79 13.25 -5.88 -31.08
N GLU A 80 13.48 -4.58 -30.92
CA GLU A 80 12.92 -3.53 -31.77
C GLU A 80 13.99 -2.51 -32.18
N ALA A 81 13.71 -1.75 -33.24
CA ALA A 81 14.60 -0.67 -33.66
C ALA A 81 14.55 0.50 -32.66
N GLY A 82 15.65 0.74 -31.96
CA GLY A 82 15.83 1.92 -31.12
C GLY A 82 16.52 3.07 -31.87
N CYS A 83 16.55 4.26 -31.27
CA CYS A 83 17.34 5.39 -31.75
C CYS A 83 18.46 5.74 -30.75
N ARG A 84 19.59 6.24 -31.25
CA ARG A 84 20.65 6.82 -30.42
C ARG A 84 20.90 8.26 -30.88
N PRO A 85 20.42 9.26 -30.12
CA PRO A 85 20.54 10.67 -30.53
C PRO A 85 21.99 11.11 -30.72
N ASP A 86 22.19 11.97 -31.71
CA ASP A 86 23.50 12.39 -32.23
C ASP A 86 24.46 13.02 -31.21
N TYR A 87 23.93 13.67 -30.17
CA TYR A 87 24.75 14.26 -29.11
C TYR A 87 25.40 13.21 -28.17
N THR A 88 25.09 11.92 -28.33
CA THR A 88 25.70 10.81 -27.57
C THR A 88 26.72 10.00 -28.38
N ARG A 89 27.07 10.47 -29.58
CA ARG A 89 27.97 9.79 -30.52
C ARG A 89 29.43 9.78 -30.07
N ALA A 90 29.83 10.71 -29.19
CA ALA A 90 31.16 10.76 -28.58
C ALA A 90 31.38 9.70 -27.47
N CYS A 91 30.34 8.99 -27.03
CA CYS A 91 30.43 7.94 -26.01
C CYS A 91 30.36 6.53 -26.63
N ILE A 92 30.91 6.37 -27.83
CA ILE A 92 31.14 5.06 -28.45
C ILE A 92 32.56 4.66 -28.05
N ALA A 93 32.67 3.71 -27.12
CA ALA A 93 33.90 2.94 -26.90
C ALA A 93 34.08 1.94 -28.05
#